data_AF-A0A5B1R2R4-F1
#
_entry.id   AF-A0A5B1R2R4-F1
#
_cell.length_a   1.000
_cell.length_b   1.000
_cell.length_c   1.000
_cell.angle_alpha   90.00
_cell.angle_beta   90.00
_cell.angle_gamma   90.00
#
_symmetry.space_group_name_H-M   'P 1'
#
loop_
_entity.id
_entity.type
_entity.pdbx_description
1 polymer ?
#
loop_
_entity_poly.entity_id
_entity_poly.type
_entity_poly.pdbx_seq_one_letter_code
_entity_poly.pdbx_strand_id
1 'polypeptide(L)' 'LIYLPPYSPDFNPIEQAFHSIKAWLRRHEAAAIRPEVRPWLIERAAAAITHESAEGWVLNCGYT' A
#
# COMPACT_ATOMS: atom_id res chain seq x y z
N LEU A 1 -7.07 -17.54 9.92
CA LEU A 1 -7.76 -16.25 10.10
C LEU A 1 -7.31 -15.67 11.44
N ILE A 2 -6.85 -14.41 11.45
CA ILE A 2 -6.50 -13.67 12.68
C ILE A 2 -7.66 -12.73 12.98
N TYR A 3 -8.14 -12.71 14.23
CA TYR A 3 -9.17 -11.75 14.64
C TYR A 3 -8.58 -10.35 14.78
N LEU A 4 -9.27 -9.36 14.22
CA LEU A 4 -8.96 -7.96 14.41
C LEU A 4 -10.09 -7.29 15.20
N PRO A 5 -9.80 -6.60 16.32
CA PRO A 5 -10.80 -5.80 16.99
C PRO A 5 -11.33 -4.69 16.06
N PRO A 6 -12.58 -4.25 16.21
CA PRO A 6 -13.11 -3.11 15.46
C PRO A 6 -12.21 -1.88 15.57
N TYR A 7 -12.13 -1.10 14.48
CA TYR A 7 -11.35 0.15 14.42
C TYR A 7 -9.88 0.01 14.82
N SER A 8 -9.25 -1.14 14.54
CA SER A 8 -7.82 -1.38 14.81
C SER A 8 -6.98 -1.41 13.54
N PRO A 9 -6.90 -0.29 12.76
CA PRO A 9 -6.11 -0.25 11.53
C PRO A 9 -4.62 -0.46 11.79
N ASP A 10 -4.13 -0.14 12.99
CA ASP A 10 -2.74 -0.33 13.39
C ASP A 10 -2.30 -1.80 13.39
N PHE A 11 -3.25 -2.72 13.50
CA PHE A 11 -3.01 -4.16 13.42
C PHE A 11 -3.21 -4.72 12.01
N ASN A 12 -3.54 -3.91 11.00
CA ASN A 12 -3.75 -4.39 9.63
C ASN A 12 -2.64 -3.91 8.67
N PRO A 13 -1.71 -4.79 8.24
CA PRO A 13 -0.57 -4.39 7.41
C PRO A 13 -0.98 -3.83 6.04
N ILE A 14 -2.19 -4.12 5.55
CA ILE A 14 -2.69 -3.56 4.28
C ILE A 14 -2.82 -2.02 4.32
N GLU A 15 -3.01 -1.44 5.51
CA GLU A 15 -3.12 0.01 5.66
C GLU A 15 -1.79 0.71 5.30
N GLN A 16 -0.65 0.11 5.68
CA GLN A 16 0.68 0.60 5.31
C GLN A 16 0.93 0.42 3.79
N ALA A 17 0.45 -0.68 3.19
CA ALA A 17 0.51 -0.88 1.75
C ALA A 17 -0.30 0.19 0.99
N PHE A 18 -1.53 0.46 1.40
CA PHE A 18 -2.36 1.52 0.81
C PHE A 18 -1.76 2.90 1.02
N HIS A 19 -1.14 3.17 2.18
CA HIS A 19 -0.40 4.40 2.39
C HIS A 19 0.73 4.56 1.36
N SER A 20 1.54 3.51 1.17
CA SER A 20 2.65 3.52 0.19
C SER A 20 2.16 3.73 -1.25
N ILE A 21 1.11 3.01 -1.66
CA ILE A 21 0.49 3.17 -2.99
C ILE A 21 0.00 4.61 -3.20
N LYS A 22 -0.74 5.16 -2.23
CA LYS A 22 -1.23 6.55 -2.30
C LYS A 22 -0.07 7.55 -2.38
N ALA A 23 0.99 7.35 -1.60
CA ALA A 23 2.17 8.21 -1.63
C ALA A 23 2.89 8.13 -2.99
N TRP A 24 3.01 6.93 -3.56
CA TRP A 24 3.57 6.74 -4.89
C TRP A 24 2.72 7.44 -5.97
N LEU A 25 1.39 7.27 -5.95
CA LEU A 25 0.49 7.88 -6.91
C LEU A 25 0.53 9.41 -6.86
N ARG A 26 0.59 10.00 -5.66
CA ARG A 26 0.75 11.47 -5.49
C ARG A 26 2.03 11.99 -6.13
N ARG A 27 3.14 11.24 -6.02
CA ARG A 27 4.40 11.59 -6.70
C ARG A 27 4.32 11.51 -8.23
N HIS A 28 3.37 10.75 -8.76
CA HIS A 28 3.21 10.51 -10.20
C HIS A 28 1.90 11.11 -10.77
N GLU A 29 1.26 12.02 -10.04
CA GLU A 29 -0.07 12.53 -10.39
C GLU A 29 -0.11 13.21 -11.77
N ALA A 30 1.01 13.83 -12.20
CA ALA A 30 1.14 14.43 -13.53
C ALA A 30 0.92 13.42 -14.67
N ALA A 31 1.25 12.13 -14.46
CA ALA A 31 0.98 11.10 -15.45
C ALA A 31 -0.52 10.77 -15.56
N ALA A 32 -1.30 10.95 -14.49
CA ALA A 32 -2.73 10.58 -14.41
C ALA A 32 -3.67 11.51 -15.22
N ILE A 33 -3.13 12.57 -15.82
CA ILE A 33 -3.84 13.47 -16.75
C ILE A 33 -4.41 12.67 -17.94
N ARG A 34 -3.68 11.66 -18.40
CA ARG A 34 -4.11 10.73 -19.45
C ARG A 34 -4.91 9.57 -18.84
N PRO A 35 -6.24 9.49 -19.05
CA PRO A 35 -7.07 8.45 -18.40
C PRO A 35 -6.61 7.02 -18.72
N GLU A 36 -6.11 6.79 -19.93
CA GLU A 36 -5.61 5.51 -20.42
C GLU A 36 -4.41 4.97 -19.64
N VAL A 37 -3.65 5.82 -18.95
CA VAL A 37 -2.50 5.37 -18.14
C VAL A 37 -2.86 5.03 -16.70
N ARG A 38 -4.06 5.39 -16.22
CA ARG A 38 -4.44 5.22 -14.80
C ARG A 38 -4.39 3.78 -14.30
N PRO A 39 -4.86 2.75 -15.04
CA PRO A 39 -4.73 1.36 -14.61
C PRO A 39 -3.26 0.97 -14.39
N TRP A 40 -2.39 1.36 -15.33
CA TRP A 40 -0.96 1.08 -15.27
C TRP A 40 -0.25 1.82 -14.13
N LEU A 41 -0.73 3.01 -13.72
CA LEU A 41 -0.19 3.70 -12.56
C LEU A 41 -0.48 2.97 -11.25
N ILE A 42 -1.67 2.36 -11.14
CA ILE A 42 -2.03 1.53 -9.97
C ILE A 42 -1.16 0.27 -9.94
N GLU A 43 -1.01 -0.41 -11.07
CA GLU A 43 -0.13 -1.59 -11.18
C GLU A 43 1.32 -1.25 -10.82
N ARG A 44 1.86 -0.14 -11.33
CA ARG A 44 3.22 0.31 -10.99
C ARG A 44 3.37 0.69 -9.52
N ALA A 45 2.38 1.35 -8.94
CA ALA A 45 2.39 1.70 -7.53
C ALA A 45 2.40 0.45 -6.64
N ALA A 46 1.61 -0.56 -7.00
CA ALA A 46 1.59 -1.85 -6.30
C ALA A 46 2.92 -2.61 -6.50
N ALA A 47 3.46 -2.63 -7.72
CA ALA A 47 4.73 -3.28 -8.04
C ALA A 47 5.96 -2.59 -7.39
N ALA A 48 5.82 -1.34 -6.96
CA ALA A 48 6.86 -0.62 -6.21
C ALA A 48 6.98 -1.07 -4.75
N ILE A 49 6.03 -1.86 -4.24
CA ILE A 49 6.10 -2.48 -2.92
C ILE A 49 7.06 -3.66 -3.00
N THR A 50 8.13 -3.61 -2.20
CA THR A 50 9.11 -4.69 -2.13
C THR A 50 8.74 -5.73 -1.07
N HIS A 51 9.38 -6.89 -1.10
CA HIS A 51 9.19 -7.92 -0.08
C HIS A 51 9.59 -7.42 1.31
N GLU A 52 10.70 -6.68 1.41
CA GLU A 52 11.21 -6.10 2.66
C GLU A 52 10.22 -5.08 3.24
N SER A 53 9.54 -4.33 2.37
CA SER A 53 8.49 -3.39 2.79
C SER A 53 7.32 -4.16 3.44
N ALA A 54 6.86 -5.23 2.79
CA ALA A 54 5.76 -6.05 3.27
C ALA A 54 6.10 -6.74 4.61
N GLU A 55 7.29 -7.33 4.73
CA GLU A 55 7.78 -7.92 5.99
C GLU A 55 7.83 -6.88 7.11
N GLY A 56 8.40 -5.70 6.84
CA GLY A 56 8.46 -4.60 7.81
C GLY A 56 7.07 -4.18 8.30
N TRP A 57 6.07 -4.15 7.42
CA TRP A 57 4.70 -3.77 7.81
C TRP A 57 4.01 -4.82 8.67
N VAL A 58 4.24 -6.11 8.38
CA VAL A 58 3.74 -7.22 9.21
C VAL A 58 4.34 -7.14 10.61
N LEU A 59 5.65 -6.90 10.72
CA LEU A 59 6.35 -6.71 11.99
C LEU A 59 5.86 -5.46 12.74
N ASN A 60 5.64 -4.34 12.04
CA ASN A 60 5.10 -3.10 12.64
C ASN A 60 3.71 -3.28 13.25
N CYS A 61 2.91 -4.23 12.74
CA CYS A 61 1.61 -4.59 13.30
C CYS A 61 1.72 -5.56 14.49
N GLY A 62 2.92 -5.97 14.89
CA GLY A 62 3.19 -6.85 16.03
C GLY A 62 3.12 -8.35 15.72
N TYR A 63 3.13 -8.73 14.44
CA TYR A 63 3.15 -10.14 14.02
C TYR A 63 4.57 -10.64 13.84
N THR A 64 4.76 -11.97 13.98
CA THR A 64 6.05 -12.67 13.83
C THR A 64 5.92 -13.84 12.86
#